data_AF-G8TT52-F1
#
_entry.id   AF-G8TT52-F1
#
_cell.length_a   1.000
_cell.length_b   1.000
_cell.length_c   1.000
_cell.angle_alpha   90.00
_cell.angle_beta   90.00
_cell.angle_gamma   90.00
#
_symmetry.space_group_name_H-M   'P 1'
#
loop_
_entity.id
_entity.type
_entity.pdbx_description
1 polymer ?
#
loop_
_entity_poly.entity_id
_entity_poly.type
_entity_poly.pdbx_seq_one_letter_code
_entity_poly.pdbx_strand_id
1 'polypeptide(L)'
;MGFLFHLWGAILGLWIHIGTRIFPPTIHPMVVHFPIVLLYLSLLTAILSWLWPVPDRFFDRASFWLLVLGLLAGIVAAAMGVVSEHFVHWTATTDALLSAHQRDAVLTGFFGLASLALRLLARYPRASGAGWSFAHTQRGRQTLLSFVLLIGAVALVTLTASIGGTMVYQYGVGVH
;
A
#
# COMPACT_ATOMS: atom_id res chain seq x y z
N MET A 1 -14.76 14.10 -20.84
CA MET A 1 -14.80 13.51 -19.48
C MET A 1 -15.79 12.35 -19.38
N GLY A 2 -17.03 12.46 -19.91
CA GLY A 2 -18.03 11.38 -19.83
C GLY A 2 -17.57 10.00 -20.33
N PHE A 3 -16.85 9.93 -21.45
CA PHE A 3 -16.31 8.67 -21.96
C PHE A 3 -15.40 7.93 -20.95
N LEU A 4 -14.51 8.66 -20.25
CA LEU A 4 -13.61 8.06 -19.26
C LEU A 4 -14.37 7.54 -18.04
N PHE A 5 -15.39 8.26 -17.58
CA PHE A 5 -16.26 7.81 -16.49
C PHE A 5 -17.03 6.54 -16.87
N HIS A 6 -17.60 6.49 -18.08
CA HIS A 6 -18.30 5.30 -18.57
C HIS A 6 -17.36 4.11 -18.75
N LEU A 7 -16.17 4.32 -19.32
CA LEU A 7 -15.17 3.27 -19.47
C LEU A 7 -14.72 2.73 -18.11
N TRP A 8 -14.45 3.62 -17.14
CA TRP A 8 -14.10 3.22 -15.78
C TRP A 8 -15.23 2.41 -15.12
N GLY A 9 -16.47 2.90 -15.20
CA GLY A 9 -17.64 2.19 -14.67
C GLY A 9 -17.81 0.81 -15.30
N ALA A 10 -17.59 0.67 -16.61
CA ALA A 10 -17.66 -0.61 -17.30
C ALA A 10 -16.57 -1.59 -16.84
N ILE A 11 -15.32 -1.12 -16.69
CA ILE A 11 -14.20 -1.93 -16.19
C ILE A 11 -14.47 -2.38 -14.75
N LEU A 12 -14.91 -1.46 -13.88
CA LEU A 12 -15.21 -1.76 -12.49
C LEU A 12 -16.37 -2.76 -12.37
N GLY A 13 -17.44 -2.56 -13.15
CA GLY A 13 -18.58 -3.48 -13.20
C GLY A 13 -18.18 -4.88 -13.68
N LEU A 14 -17.31 -4.96 -14.70
CA LEU A 14 -16.75 -6.23 -15.17
C LEU A 14 -15.90 -6.91 -14.08
N TRP A 15 -15.05 -6.14 -13.39
CA TRP A 15 -14.24 -6.64 -12.29
C TRP A 15 -15.09 -7.22 -11.16
N ILE A 16 -16.12 -6.51 -10.72
CA ILE A 16 -17.05 -6.98 -9.68
C ILE A 16 -17.76 -8.26 -10.13
N HIS A 17 -18.27 -8.29 -11.37
CA HIS A 17 -19.01 -9.43 -11.90
C HIS A 17 -18.15 -10.70 -11.97
N ILE A 18 -16.90 -10.57 -12.41
CA ILE A 18 -15.97 -11.70 -12.47
C ILE A 18 -15.50 -12.07 -11.07
N GLY A 19 -15.09 -11.07 -10.28
CA GLY A 19 -14.49 -11.27 -8.96
C GLY A 19 -15.43 -11.97 -7.98
N THR A 20 -16.70 -11.57 -7.94
CA THR A 20 -17.72 -12.18 -7.06
C THR A 20 -18.05 -13.64 -7.40
N ARG A 21 -17.66 -14.13 -8.59
CA ARG A 21 -17.84 -15.54 -8.99
C ARG A 21 -16.63 -16.42 -8.71
N ILE A 22 -15.45 -15.83 -8.60
CA ILE A 22 -14.17 -16.56 -8.51
C ILE A 22 -13.61 -16.50 -7.10
N PHE A 23 -13.83 -15.40 -6.38
CA PHE A 23 -13.25 -15.17 -5.07
C PHE A 23 -14.28 -15.32 -3.95
N PRO A 24 -13.87 -15.84 -2.78
CA PRO A 24 -14.74 -15.91 -1.61
C PRO A 24 -14.97 -14.51 -1.01
N PRO A 25 -16.02 -14.33 -0.18
CA PRO A 25 -16.28 -13.08 0.55
C PRO A 25 -15.11 -12.59 1.40
N THR A 26 -14.26 -13.52 1.85
CA THR A 26 -13.11 -13.26 2.72
C THR A 26 -11.81 -12.99 1.95
N ILE A 27 -11.86 -12.77 0.63
CA ILE A 27 -10.65 -12.61 -0.17
C ILE A 27 -9.81 -11.39 0.25
N HIS A 28 -10.44 -10.29 0.66
CA HIS A 28 -9.72 -9.10 1.13
C HIS A 28 -8.85 -9.39 2.36
N PRO A 29 -9.37 -9.89 3.50
CA PRO A 29 -8.54 -10.20 4.66
C PRO A 29 -7.46 -11.26 4.39
N MET A 30 -7.63 -12.12 3.37
CA MET A 30 -6.57 -13.05 2.95
C MET A 30 -5.36 -12.31 2.34
N VAL A 31 -5.57 -11.19 1.63
CA VAL A 31 -4.50 -10.50 0.88
C VAL A 31 -3.97 -9.23 1.54
N VAL A 32 -4.67 -8.63 2.52
CA VAL A 32 -4.21 -7.39 3.18
C VAL A 32 -2.89 -7.53 3.95
N HIS A 33 -2.51 -8.74 4.34
CA HIS A 33 -1.26 -8.97 5.06
C HIS A 33 -0.02 -8.62 4.21
N PHE A 34 -0.10 -8.78 2.88
CA PHE A 34 1.00 -8.48 1.97
C PHE A 34 1.39 -6.99 2.00
N PRO A 35 0.51 -6.01 1.69
CA PRO A 35 0.88 -4.60 1.77
C PRO A 35 1.31 -4.18 3.18
N ILE A 36 0.68 -4.70 4.23
CA ILE A 36 1.06 -4.41 5.61
C ILE A 36 2.52 -4.82 5.85
N VAL A 37 2.84 -6.10 5.68
CA VAL A 37 4.18 -6.62 5.98
C VAL A 37 5.24 -5.94 5.09
N LEU A 38 4.95 -5.74 3.79
CA LEU A 38 5.90 -5.11 2.86
C LEU A 38 6.20 -3.65 3.22
N LEU A 39 5.20 -2.86 3.64
CA LEU A 39 5.43 -1.48 4.09
C LEU A 39 6.21 -1.44 5.41
N TYR A 40 5.91 -2.34 6.36
CA TYR A 40 6.67 -2.45 7.60
C TYR A 40 8.13 -2.86 7.34
N LEU A 41 8.37 -3.85 6.47
CA LEU A 41 9.73 -4.26 6.09
C LEU A 41 10.47 -3.16 5.33
N SER A 42 9.76 -2.39 4.49
CA SER A 42 10.32 -1.20 3.83
C SER A 42 10.78 -0.18 4.86
N LEU A 43 9.97 0.12 5.87
CA LEU A 43 10.35 1.03 6.95
C LEU A 43 11.51 0.49 7.80
N LEU A 44 11.50 -0.80 8.14
CA LEU A 44 12.59 -1.42 8.89
C LEU A 44 13.92 -1.30 8.13
N THR A 45 13.93 -1.70 6.86
CA THR A 45 15.14 -1.58 6.02
C THR A 45 15.53 -0.12 5.78
N ALA A 46 14.56 0.81 5.72
CA ALA A 46 14.82 2.24 5.68
C ALA A 46 15.57 2.73 6.94
N ILE A 47 15.15 2.28 8.13
CA ILE A 47 15.84 2.58 9.40
C ILE A 47 17.25 1.97 9.40
N LEU A 48 17.38 0.70 9.01
CA LEU A 48 18.67 0.01 8.94
C LEU A 48 19.64 0.69 7.97
N SER A 49 19.14 1.31 6.89
CA SER A 49 19.99 2.06 5.96
C SER A 49 20.67 3.28 6.59
N TRP A 50 20.09 3.85 7.65
CA TRP A 50 20.65 5.00 8.37
C TRP A 50 21.56 4.56 9.51
N LEU A 51 21.20 3.48 10.20
CA LEU A 51 21.98 2.96 11.33
C LEU A 51 23.19 2.14 10.87
N TRP A 52 23.08 1.43 9.74
CA TRP A 52 24.09 0.55 9.19
C TRP A 52 24.35 0.86 7.70
N PRO A 53 25.03 1.98 7.39
CA PRO A 53 25.35 2.34 6.02
C PRO A 53 26.41 1.36 5.45
N VAL A 54 25.94 0.36 4.71
CA VAL A 54 26.80 -0.59 3.99
C VAL A 54 27.26 -0.03 2.64
N PRO A 55 28.49 -0.34 2.17
CA PRO A 55 29.05 0.24 0.95
C PRO A 55 28.20 0.03 -0.31
N ASP A 56 27.49 -1.09 -0.41
CA ASP A 56 26.64 -1.45 -1.55
C ASP A 56 25.20 -0.91 -1.45
N ARG A 57 24.90 -0.14 -0.38
CA ARG A 57 23.57 0.44 -0.10
C ARG A 57 22.44 -0.59 -0.07
N PHE A 58 22.71 -1.84 0.32
CA PHE A 58 21.74 -2.93 0.35
C PHE A 58 20.41 -2.53 1.02
N PHE A 59 20.46 -1.95 2.22
CA PHE A 59 19.24 -1.62 2.97
C PHE A 59 18.38 -0.53 2.31
N ASP A 60 18.99 0.50 1.72
CA ASP A 60 18.26 1.54 0.98
C ASP A 60 17.57 0.91 -0.26
N ARG A 61 18.29 0.05 -0.99
CA ARG A 61 17.76 -0.71 -2.13
C ARG A 61 16.61 -1.64 -1.73
N ALA A 62 16.78 -2.40 -0.65
CA ALA A 62 15.74 -3.28 -0.13
C ALA A 62 14.48 -2.48 0.24
N SER A 63 14.66 -1.38 0.99
CA SER A 63 13.57 -0.45 1.34
C SER A 63 12.81 0.05 0.12
N PHE A 64 13.54 0.40 -0.96
CA PHE A 64 12.93 0.87 -2.20
C PHE A 64 12.02 -0.18 -2.82
N TRP A 65 12.53 -1.39 -3.02
CA TRP A 65 11.76 -2.44 -3.69
C TRP A 65 10.61 -2.96 -2.82
N LEU A 66 10.81 -3.02 -1.50
CA LEU A 66 9.74 -3.35 -0.57
C LEU A 66 8.61 -2.31 -0.59
N LEU A 67 8.92 -1.02 -0.73
CA LEU A 67 7.91 0.03 -0.92
C LEU A 67 7.14 -0.17 -2.23
N VAL A 68 7.84 -0.43 -3.34
CA VAL A 68 7.21 -0.69 -4.64
C VAL A 68 6.28 -1.90 -4.57
N LEU A 69 6.77 -3.02 -4.03
CA LEU A 69 5.98 -4.23 -3.88
C LEU A 69 4.80 -4.02 -2.92
N GLY A 70 4.99 -3.27 -1.84
CA GLY A 70 3.92 -2.93 -0.89
C GLY A 70 2.81 -2.10 -1.54
N LEU A 71 3.15 -1.13 -2.39
CA LEU A 71 2.17 -0.35 -3.15
C LEU A 71 1.41 -1.21 -4.16
N LEU A 72 2.11 -2.08 -4.90
CA LEU A 72 1.46 -3.02 -5.83
C LEU A 72 0.52 -3.98 -5.09
N ALA A 73 0.96 -4.54 -3.97
CA ALA A 73 0.13 -5.38 -3.12
C ALA A 73 -1.06 -4.61 -2.54
N GLY A 74 -0.91 -3.32 -2.24
CA GLY A 74 -1.99 -2.44 -1.80
C GLY A 74 -3.07 -2.24 -2.86
N ILE A 75 -2.68 -2.07 -4.13
CA ILE A 75 -3.61 -2.01 -5.27
C ILE A 75 -4.39 -3.31 -5.39
N VAL A 76 -3.71 -4.46 -5.29
CA VAL A 76 -4.36 -5.77 -5.32
C VAL A 76 -5.32 -5.93 -4.14
N ALA A 77 -4.90 -5.55 -2.93
CA ALA A 77 -5.75 -5.63 -1.74
C ALA A 77 -6.99 -4.73 -1.85
N ALA A 78 -6.86 -3.53 -2.39
CA ALA A 78 -7.99 -2.64 -2.65
C ALA A 78 -8.96 -3.24 -3.69
N ALA A 79 -8.45 -3.83 -4.77
CA ALA A 79 -9.28 -4.52 -5.77
C ALA A 79 -10.06 -5.70 -5.18
N MET A 80 -9.44 -6.48 -4.29
CA MET A 80 -10.12 -7.55 -3.53
C MET A 80 -11.09 -7.01 -2.48
N GLY A 81 -10.81 -5.83 -1.92
CA GLY A 81 -11.70 -5.10 -1.00
C GLY A 81 -13.04 -4.77 -1.66
N VAL A 82 -12.99 -4.22 -2.88
CA VAL A 82 -14.19 -3.95 -3.70
C VAL A 82 -15.02 -5.21 -3.89
N VAL A 83 -14.39 -6.35 -4.20
CA VAL A 83 -15.10 -7.63 -4.36
C VAL A 83 -15.75 -8.07 -3.05
N SER A 84 -15.02 -7.99 -1.94
CA SER A 84 -15.50 -8.42 -0.62
C SER A 84 -16.69 -7.58 -0.13
N GLU A 85 -16.66 -6.27 -0.42
CA GLU A 85 -17.71 -5.31 -0.06
C GLU A 85 -19.09 -5.67 -0.63
N HIS A 86 -19.14 -6.35 -1.78
CA HIS A 86 -20.39 -6.78 -2.42
C HIS A 86 -21.13 -7.92 -1.71
N PHE A 87 -20.47 -8.64 -0.80
CA PHE A 87 -21.09 -9.74 -0.05
C PHE A 87 -21.65 -9.30 1.31
N VAL A 88 -21.38 -8.05 1.71
CA VAL A 88 -21.67 -7.57 3.07
C VAL A 88 -22.99 -6.80 3.11
N HIS A 89 -23.75 -7.03 4.18
CA HIS A 89 -24.85 -6.16 4.56
C HIS A 89 -24.36 -5.07 5.51
N TRP A 90 -24.53 -3.82 5.11
CA TRP A 90 -24.03 -2.66 5.85
C TRP A 90 -25.09 -2.07 6.78
N THR A 91 -24.73 -1.84 8.04
CA THR A 91 -25.43 -0.95 8.98
C THR A 91 -24.84 0.45 8.92
N ALA A 92 -25.55 1.45 9.45
CA ALA A 92 -25.04 2.82 9.53
C ALA A 92 -23.67 2.92 10.26
N THR A 93 -23.47 2.09 11.30
CA THR A 93 -22.20 2.05 12.04
C THR A 93 -21.08 1.43 11.22
N THR A 94 -21.31 0.28 10.60
CA THR A 94 -20.29 -0.43 9.80
C THR A 94 -19.95 0.32 8.51
N ASP A 95 -20.90 1.05 7.93
CA ASP A 95 -20.69 1.89 6.74
C ASP A 95 -19.76 3.09 7.05
N ALA A 96 -19.94 3.72 8.22
CA ALA A 96 -19.03 4.77 8.70
C ALA A 96 -17.61 4.23 8.96
N LEU A 97 -17.50 3.02 9.51
CA LEU A 97 -16.21 2.35 9.69
C LEU A 97 -15.56 2.00 8.35
N LEU A 98 -16.33 1.50 7.38
CA LEU A 98 -15.86 1.22 6.03
C LEU A 98 -15.32 2.49 5.35
N SER A 99 -16.07 3.59 5.44
CA SER A 99 -15.67 4.89 4.90
C SER A 99 -14.34 5.38 5.51
N ALA A 100 -14.18 5.24 6.82
CA ALA A 100 -12.93 5.58 7.50
C ALA A 100 -11.77 4.66 7.07
N HIS A 101 -12.01 3.35 7.00
CA HIS A 101 -11.05 2.36 6.54
C HIS A 101 -10.57 2.64 5.11
N GLN A 102 -11.49 2.89 4.17
CA GLN A 102 -11.18 3.21 2.78
C GLN A 102 -10.41 4.53 2.65
N ARG A 103 -10.80 5.57 3.41
CA ARG A 103 -10.08 6.84 3.45
C ARG A 103 -8.63 6.63 3.89
N ASP A 104 -8.42 5.90 4.99
CA ASP A 104 -7.08 5.69 5.55
C ASP A 104 -6.23 4.78 4.63
N ALA A 105 -6.85 3.83 3.91
CA ALA A 105 -6.21 3.05 2.84
C ALA A 105 -5.77 3.93 1.66
N VAL A 106 -6.61 4.86 1.21
CA VAL A 106 -6.26 5.82 0.14
C VAL A 106 -5.12 6.73 0.59
N LEU A 107 -5.17 7.24 1.83
CA LEU A 107 -4.09 8.04 2.39
C LEU A 107 -2.78 7.23 2.52
N THR A 108 -2.85 5.96 2.92
CA THR A 108 -1.69 5.05 2.92
C THR A 108 -1.04 5.01 1.53
N GLY A 109 -1.84 4.80 0.49
CA GLY A 109 -1.39 4.79 -0.90
C GLY A 109 -0.77 6.13 -1.32
N PHE A 110 -1.40 7.25 -0.96
CA PHE A 110 -0.90 8.60 -1.26
C PHE A 110 0.47 8.85 -0.62
N PHE A 111 0.62 8.57 0.68
CA PHE A 111 1.89 8.77 1.40
C PHE A 111 2.98 7.84 0.87
N GLY A 112 2.65 6.58 0.59
CA GLY A 112 3.60 5.63 -0.01
C GLY A 112 4.04 6.04 -1.42
N LEU A 113 3.11 6.48 -2.26
CA LEU A 113 3.41 7.00 -3.61
C LEU A 113 4.24 8.29 -3.56
N ALA A 114 3.92 9.21 -2.66
CA ALA A 114 4.69 10.43 -2.47
C ALA A 114 6.13 10.12 -1.99
N SER A 115 6.28 9.18 -1.05
CA SER A 115 7.59 8.67 -0.64
C SER A 115 8.37 8.09 -1.82
N LEU A 116 7.73 7.21 -2.61
CA LEU A 116 8.34 6.61 -3.80
C LEU A 116 8.74 7.66 -4.84
N ALA A 117 7.86 8.62 -5.13
CA ALA A 117 8.12 9.71 -6.08
C ALA A 117 9.34 10.54 -5.66
N LEU A 118 9.44 10.92 -4.39
CA LEU A 118 10.62 11.63 -3.89
C LEU A 118 11.90 10.83 -4.04
N ARG A 119 11.87 9.51 -3.80
CA ARG A 119 13.04 8.64 -3.99
C ARG A 119 13.42 8.51 -5.46
N LEU A 120 12.45 8.42 -6.36
CA LEU A 120 12.68 8.40 -7.81
C LEU A 120 13.32 9.71 -8.31
N LEU A 121 13.03 10.84 -7.68
CA LEU A 121 13.64 12.14 -8.00
C LEU A 121 15.02 12.32 -7.34
N ALA A 122 15.20 11.79 -6.13
CA ALA A 122 16.41 11.97 -5.33
C ALA A 122 17.61 11.19 -5.89
N ARG A 123 18.75 11.88 -6.01
CA ARG A 123 20.00 11.29 -6.49
C ARG A 123 21.03 11.02 -5.40
N TYR A 124 21.82 9.97 -5.58
CA TYR A 124 23.00 9.69 -4.77
C TYR A 124 24.17 10.62 -5.13
N PRO A 125 25.01 11.01 -4.15
CA PRO A 125 26.22 11.79 -4.42
C PRO A 125 27.22 11.02 -5.28
N ARG A 126 27.80 11.69 -6.30
CA ARG A 126 28.75 11.13 -7.30
C ARG A 126 30.01 10.51 -6.70
N ALA A 127 30.42 10.91 -5.49
CA ALA A 127 31.66 10.48 -4.85
C ALA A 127 31.62 9.05 -4.25
N SER A 128 30.49 8.33 -4.33
CA SER A 128 30.28 7.11 -3.53
C SER A 128 30.76 5.78 -4.14
N GLY A 129 31.44 5.78 -5.29
CA GLY A 129 32.35 4.70 -5.73
C GLY A 129 31.81 3.27 -5.94
N ALA A 130 30.59 2.89 -5.53
CA ALA A 130 30.12 1.51 -5.63
C ALA A 130 28.58 1.38 -5.72
N GLY A 131 28.14 0.41 -6.53
CA GLY A 131 26.98 -0.48 -6.29
C GLY A 131 25.58 0.12 -6.10
N TRP A 132 24.78 0.03 -7.17
CA TRP A 132 23.33 0.29 -7.37
C TRP A 132 22.72 1.64 -6.95
N SER A 133 22.04 2.25 -7.94
CA SER A 133 21.30 3.50 -7.82
C SER A 133 20.08 3.56 -8.77
N PHE A 134 19.31 2.48 -8.90
CA PHE A 134 18.42 2.24 -10.05
C PHE A 134 19.20 2.06 -11.39
N ALA A 135 20.02 1.00 -11.40
CA ALA A 135 20.94 0.49 -12.42
C ALA A 135 22.09 1.43 -12.88
N HIS A 136 21.84 2.64 -13.39
CA HIS A 136 22.89 3.63 -13.73
C HIS A 136 22.43 5.09 -13.57
N THR A 137 21.19 5.33 -13.11
CA THR A 137 20.56 6.66 -13.12
C THR A 137 20.92 7.54 -11.91
N GLN A 138 21.64 6.98 -10.94
CA GLN A 138 21.94 7.61 -9.65
C GLN A 138 20.70 7.92 -8.79
N ARG A 139 19.53 7.31 -9.02
CA ARG A 139 18.24 7.60 -8.36
C ARG A 139 17.81 6.52 -7.35
N GLY A 140 16.73 6.78 -6.61
CA GLY A 140 16.17 5.84 -5.62
C GLY A 140 16.66 6.07 -4.19
N ARG A 141 17.43 7.14 -3.96
CA ARG A 141 17.99 7.49 -2.66
C ARG A 141 16.89 7.81 -1.66
N GLN A 142 16.97 7.23 -0.46
CA GLN A 142 16.17 7.68 0.66
C GLN A 142 16.59 9.08 1.15
N THR A 143 15.61 9.97 1.25
CA THR A 143 15.71 11.31 1.86
C THR A 143 14.93 11.35 3.17
N LEU A 144 15.23 12.33 4.03
CA LEU A 144 14.47 12.54 5.28
C LEU A 144 12.98 12.71 5.00
N LEU A 145 12.60 13.50 3.99
CA LEU A 145 11.19 13.70 3.64
C LEU A 145 10.54 12.41 3.15
N SER A 146 11.21 11.64 2.27
CA SER A 146 10.67 10.33 1.83
C SER A 146 10.51 9.35 2.99
N PHE A 147 11.41 9.40 3.96
CA PHE A 147 11.38 8.56 5.15
C PHE A 147 10.21 8.93 6.07
N VAL A 148 9.98 10.22 6.31
CA VAL A 148 8.82 10.70 7.08
C VAL A 148 7.51 10.31 6.42
N LEU A 149 7.41 10.43 5.08
CA LEU A 149 6.22 9.99 4.35
C LEU A 149 6.01 8.47 4.44
N LEU A 150 7.08 7.68 4.42
CA LEU A 150 7.01 6.23 4.61
C LEU A 150 6.51 5.87 6.03
N ILE A 151 6.96 6.58 7.06
CA ILE A 151 6.42 6.45 8.42
C ILE A 151 4.92 6.76 8.42
N GLY A 152 4.50 7.84 7.76
CA GLY A 152 3.09 8.19 7.62
C GLY A 152 2.27 7.08 6.96
N ALA A 153 2.79 6.48 5.87
CA ALA A 153 2.14 5.34 5.21
C ALA A 153 2.00 4.13 6.14
N VAL A 154 3.05 3.79 6.92
CA VAL A 154 2.98 2.68 7.89
C VAL A 154 2.01 2.98 9.03
N ALA A 155 1.98 4.21 9.54
CA ALA A 155 1.01 4.60 10.56
C ALA A 155 -0.43 4.47 10.05
N LEU A 156 -0.71 4.96 8.84
CA LEU A 156 -2.02 4.88 8.22
C LEU A 156 -2.44 3.43 7.90
N VAL A 157 -1.53 2.57 7.42
CA VAL A 157 -1.86 1.16 7.16
C VAL A 157 -2.17 0.42 8.47
N THR A 158 -1.52 0.80 9.56
CA THR A 158 -1.81 0.25 10.91
C THR A 158 -3.21 0.64 11.38
N LEU A 159 -3.59 1.92 11.22
CA LEU A 159 -4.93 2.39 11.55
C LEU A 159 -5.98 1.71 10.66
N THR A 160 -5.73 1.62 9.36
CA THR A 160 -6.56 0.92 8.38
C THR A 160 -6.80 -0.52 8.80
N ALA A 161 -5.74 -1.25 9.19
CA ALA A 161 -5.81 -2.63 9.65
C ALA A 161 -6.60 -2.76 10.97
N SER A 162 -6.45 -1.83 11.91
CA SER A 162 -7.19 -1.79 13.17
C SER A 162 -8.70 -1.62 12.95
N ILE A 163 -9.09 -0.68 12.07
CA ILE A 163 -10.50 -0.47 11.69
C ILE A 163 -11.05 -1.70 10.96
N GLY A 164 -10.28 -2.28 10.04
CA GLY A 164 -10.64 -3.51 9.34
C GLY A 164 -10.88 -4.68 10.30
N GLY A 165 -9.97 -4.88 11.26
CA GLY A 165 -10.14 -5.86 12.34
C GLY A 165 -11.36 -5.58 13.20
N THR A 166 -11.65 -4.31 13.50
CA THR A 166 -12.86 -3.92 14.25
C THR A 166 -14.13 -4.33 13.50
N MET A 167 -14.22 -4.05 12.19
CA MET A 167 -15.37 -4.45 11.37
C MET A 167 -15.60 -5.97 11.40
N VAL A 168 -14.54 -6.76 11.28
CA VAL A 168 -14.64 -8.23 11.25
C VAL A 168 -14.91 -8.80 12.65
N TYR A 169 -14.08 -8.47 13.64
CA TYR A 169 -14.10 -9.13 14.95
C TYR A 169 -15.17 -8.60 15.91
N GLN A 170 -15.57 -7.33 15.80
CA GLN A 170 -16.60 -6.75 16.68
C GLN A 170 -17.98 -6.72 16.03
N TYR A 171 -18.05 -6.47 14.72
CA TYR A 171 -19.31 -6.30 14.00
C TYR A 171 -19.65 -7.47 13.05
N GLY A 172 -18.78 -8.49 12.94
CA GLY A 172 -19.05 -9.67 12.11
C GLY A 172 -19.12 -9.39 10.61
N VAL A 173 -18.53 -8.28 10.13
CA VAL A 173 -18.53 -7.93 8.71
C VAL A 173 -17.83 -9.01 7.90
N GLY A 174 -18.54 -9.58 6.91
CA GLY A 174 -18.02 -10.62 6.03
C GLY A 174 -17.94 -12.03 6.66
N VAL A 175 -18.52 -12.22 7.85
CA VAL A 175 -18.70 -13.53 8.49
C VAL A 175 -20.12 -14.02 8.20
N HIS A 176 -20.25 -15.18 7.57
CA HIS A 176 -21.52 -15.78 7.14
C HIS A 176 -21.60 -17.24 7.57
#